data_AF-A0A4Q4WAF3-F1
#
_entry.id   AF-A0A4Q4WAF3-F1
#
_cell.length_a   1.000
_cell.length_b   1.000
_cell.length_c   1.000
_cell.angle_alpha   90.00
_cell.angle_beta   90.00
_cell.angle_gamma   90.00
#
_symmetry.space_group_name_H-M   'P 1'
#
loop_
_entity.id
_entity.type
_entity.pdbx_description
1 polymer ?
#
loop_
_entity_poly.entity_id
_entity_poly.type
_entity_poly.pdbx_seq_one_letter_code
_entity_poly.pdbx_strand_id
1 'polypeptide(L)'
;MAAFENFDNIFLDLSKEPGKCRFAENGLGWKPSGGGNTFTLDSGDIAGAQWSRAAKGYEVKILKRSSEIVHLDGFQQEDLERLGKIFKNWYSINLESKEHALRGWNWGKTEFTKAELVFNVQNKPAFEIPYSEISNTNLAGRNEVAVEFTASNADDTGTNGHLGGARGRGKKSGAGKDQLCEMRFYIPGTTTRKETEGEEAGSDAEQEEKNAATLFYETLIDKAEIGETAGDAIATFLEVLHLTPRGRFDIDMYESSFRLRGKTYDYKIQYEAIKKFMVLPKPDDMHCMLCIGLDPPLRQGQTRYPFLVMQAKKDEEVTIDLNLTEEQLNEKYKDRLQPHYEQPLHQVITYIFKGLANKKITSPAKDFITHRQQYGIKCSIKAAEGFLYCLEKAFMFVPKPATYVSYDQTSSVTFSRVGGAVSALSTFDITVHMTSGISHQFSNINREDLKALEDFFKLKGLRVKNEIDEDGKLLAAALREEAMDDSEEEVVGGGGADRGSADEDDESVDEDFKAESESDVAEEYDSAHESSGSGSGESDVDAEKDDDDEDEDMLDEDEEEEEEKPKAKKPKTKK
;
A
#
# COMPACT_ATOMS: atom_id res chain seq x y z
N MET A 1 -27.95 -25.20 43.19
CA MET A 1 -26.71 -24.64 42.60
C MET A 1 -26.92 -24.65 41.10
N ALA A 2 -26.67 -23.53 40.41
CA ALA A 2 -26.71 -23.53 38.94
C ALA A 2 -25.68 -24.56 38.43
N ALA A 3 -26.10 -25.48 37.56
CA ALA A 3 -25.18 -26.39 36.91
C ALA A 3 -24.30 -25.59 35.96
N PHE A 4 -22.97 -25.71 36.10
CA PHE A 4 -22.02 -25.10 35.20
C PHE A 4 -20.90 -26.09 34.88
N GLU A 5 -20.39 -26.00 33.66
CA GLU A 5 -19.31 -26.84 33.16
C GLU A 5 -18.11 -25.94 32.87
N ASN A 6 -16.94 -26.29 33.38
CA ASN A 6 -15.70 -25.53 33.16
C ASN A 6 -14.73 -26.28 32.26
N PHE A 7 -14.04 -25.51 31.44
CA PHE A 7 -12.93 -25.92 30.60
C PHE A 7 -11.78 -24.95 30.83
N ASP A 8 -10.63 -25.49 31.17
CA ASP A 8 -9.40 -24.73 31.40
C ASP A 8 -8.56 -24.69 30.11
N ASN A 9 -7.63 -23.74 30.02
CA ASN A 9 -6.71 -23.56 28.90
C ASN A 9 -7.38 -23.28 27.54
N ILE A 10 -8.54 -22.62 27.55
CA ILE A 10 -9.27 -22.24 26.33
C ILE A 10 -8.86 -20.85 25.87
N PHE A 11 -8.62 -20.66 24.59
CA PHE A 11 -8.30 -19.36 23.98
C PHE A 11 -9.54 -18.78 23.31
N LEU A 12 -9.75 -17.48 23.45
CA LEU A 12 -10.89 -16.76 22.87
C LEU A 12 -10.41 -15.91 21.69
N ASP A 13 -11.00 -16.08 20.50
CA ASP A 13 -10.72 -15.28 19.30
C ASP A 13 -9.22 -15.08 19.06
N LEU A 14 -8.45 -16.18 19.04
CA LEU A 14 -6.99 -16.19 18.84
C LEU A 14 -6.19 -15.43 19.92
N SER A 15 -6.73 -15.27 21.14
CA SER A 15 -6.04 -14.63 22.25
C SER A 15 -4.62 -15.19 22.48
N LYS A 16 -3.69 -14.32 22.91
CA LYS A 16 -2.33 -14.75 23.28
C LYS A 16 -2.34 -15.64 24.52
N GLU A 17 -3.16 -15.29 25.50
CA GLU A 17 -3.24 -15.99 26.77
C GLU A 17 -4.42 -16.96 26.80
N PRO A 18 -4.24 -18.14 27.43
CA PRO A 18 -5.34 -19.03 27.72
C PRO A 18 -6.22 -18.47 28.85
N GLY A 19 -7.47 -18.89 28.86
CA GLY A 19 -8.44 -18.57 29.89
C GLY A 19 -9.24 -19.79 30.32
N LYS A 20 -10.18 -19.53 31.24
CA LYS A 20 -11.18 -20.49 31.70
C LYS A 20 -12.49 -20.19 31.01
N CYS A 21 -13.02 -21.14 30.27
CA CYS A 21 -14.35 -21.07 29.67
C CYS A 21 -15.35 -21.81 30.56
N ARG A 22 -16.43 -21.13 30.93
CA ARG A 22 -17.53 -21.67 31.71
C ARG A 22 -18.80 -21.63 30.88
N PHE A 23 -19.45 -22.77 30.75
CA PHE A 23 -20.78 -22.89 30.18
C PHE A 23 -21.81 -23.01 31.32
N ALA A 24 -22.96 -22.38 31.17
CA ALA A 24 -24.10 -22.45 32.07
C ALA A 24 -25.41 -22.41 31.27
N GLU A 25 -26.54 -22.68 31.91
CA GLU A 25 -27.85 -22.69 31.24
C GLU A 25 -28.19 -21.37 30.55
N ASN A 26 -27.80 -20.24 31.13
CA ASN A 26 -28.08 -18.91 30.61
C ASN A 26 -27.05 -18.40 29.59
N GLY A 27 -25.98 -19.15 29.32
CA GLY A 27 -24.95 -18.74 28.37
C GLY A 27 -23.55 -19.18 28.78
N LEU A 28 -22.54 -18.59 28.15
CA LEU A 28 -21.14 -18.90 28.42
C LEU A 28 -20.37 -17.66 28.87
N GLY A 29 -19.30 -17.88 29.62
CA GLY A 29 -18.37 -16.86 30.04
C GLY A 29 -16.93 -17.34 29.92
N TRP A 30 -16.04 -16.49 29.41
CA TRP A 30 -14.62 -16.76 29.30
C TRP A 30 -13.82 -15.73 30.10
N LYS A 31 -12.88 -16.19 30.93
CA LYS A 31 -12.03 -15.34 31.76
C LYS A 31 -10.54 -15.62 31.49
N PRO A 32 -9.71 -14.61 31.18
CA PRO A 32 -8.28 -14.80 30.95
C PRO A 32 -7.54 -15.24 32.22
N SER A 33 -6.52 -16.09 32.07
CA SER A 33 -5.74 -16.61 33.21
C SER A 33 -4.82 -15.55 33.83
N GLY A 34 -4.30 -14.61 33.04
CA GLY A 34 -3.44 -13.50 33.50
C GLY A 34 -4.17 -12.37 34.23
N GLY A 35 -5.49 -12.48 34.41
CA GLY A 35 -6.32 -11.39 34.91
C GLY A 35 -6.72 -10.43 33.79
N GLY A 36 -7.94 -9.92 33.83
CA GLY A 36 -8.51 -9.12 32.76
C GLY A 36 -10.03 -9.18 32.75
N ASN A 37 -10.61 -8.57 31.71
CA ASN A 37 -12.04 -8.48 31.57
C ASN A 37 -12.62 -9.82 31.08
N THR A 38 -13.74 -10.21 31.69
CA THR A 38 -14.45 -11.45 31.38
C THR A 38 -15.33 -11.22 30.15
N PHE A 39 -15.27 -12.11 29.18
CA PHE A 39 -16.21 -12.16 28.07
C PHE A 39 -17.43 -12.97 28.49
N THR A 40 -18.63 -12.51 28.16
CA THR A 40 -19.89 -13.23 28.42
C THR A 40 -20.75 -13.20 27.18
N LEU A 41 -21.42 -14.31 26.89
CA LEU A 41 -22.36 -14.45 25.79
C LEU A 41 -23.63 -15.12 26.32
N ASP A 42 -24.76 -14.47 26.12
CA ASP A 42 -26.06 -15.01 26.52
C ASP A 42 -26.50 -16.14 25.59
N SER A 43 -27.18 -17.15 26.15
CA SER A 43 -27.76 -18.27 25.39
C SER A 43 -28.69 -17.82 24.26
N GLY A 44 -29.44 -16.73 24.47
CA GLY A 44 -30.35 -16.15 23.49
C GLY A 44 -29.64 -15.57 22.27
N ASP A 45 -28.37 -15.16 22.42
CA ASP A 45 -27.59 -14.60 21.32
C ASP A 45 -26.92 -15.67 20.45
N ILE A 46 -26.95 -16.94 20.87
CA ILE A 46 -26.35 -18.05 20.12
C ILE A 46 -27.30 -18.48 18.99
N ALA A 47 -26.82 -18.44 17.75
CA ALA A 47 -27.55 -18.87 16.56
C ALA A 47 -27.15 -20.27 16.10
N GLY A 48 -25.88 -20.65 16.26
CA GLY A 48 -25.35 -21.95 15.86
C GLY A 48 -23.96 -22.21 16.41
N ALA A 49 -23.51 -23.46 16.36
CA ALA A 49 -22.18 -23.85 16.82
C ALA A 49 -21.60 -24.97 15.95
N GLN A 50 -20.31 -24.87 15.67
CA GLN A 50 -19.54 -25.82 14.87
C GLN A 50 -18.33 -26.30 15.65
N TRP A 51 -18.00 -27.57 15.45
CA TRP A 51 -16.83 -28.24 16.01
C TRP A 51 -15.88 -28.62 14.88
N SER A 52 -14.62 -28.25 15.02
CA SER A 52 -13.59 -28.51 14.01
C SER A 52 -12.21 -28.66 14.65
N ARG A 53 -11.26 -29.15 13.86
CA ARG A 53 -9.86 -29.25 14.28
C ARG A 53 -9.12 -27.96 13.92
N ALA A 54 -8.36 -27.44 14.88
CA ALA A 54 -7.63 -26.18 14.80
C ALA A 54 -6.17 -26.32 15.28
N ALA A 55 -5.39 -25.23 15.21
CA ALA A 55 -3.96 -25.25 15.53
C ALA A 55 -3.63 -25.62 16.98
N LYS A 56 -4.54 -25.34 17.93
CA LYS A 56 -4.37 -25.62 19.37
C LYS A 56 -5.20 -26.82 19.86
N GLY A 57 -5.58 -27.73 18.97
CA GLY A 57 -6.42 -28.89 19.30
C GLY A 57 -7.74 -28.84 18.54
N TYR A 58 -8.85 -28.82 19.26
CA TYR A 58 -10.17 -28.61 18.69
C TYR A 58 -10.72 -27.23 19.04
N GLU A 59 -11.56 -26.72 18.14
CA GLU A 59 -12.24 -25.45 18.30
C GLU A 59 -13.75 -25.63 18.34
N VAL A 60 -14.40 -24.74 19.09
CA VAL A 60 -15.84 -24.49 19.01
C VAL A 60 -16.04 -23.11 18.42
N LYS A 61 -16.58 -23.06 17.22
CA LYS A 61 -16.95 -21.84 16.52
C LYS A 61 -18.42 -21.54 16.76
N ILE A 62 -18.72 -20.40 17.36
CA ILE A 62 -20.07 -19.99 17.73
C ILE A 62 -20.52 -18.85 16.82
N LEU A 63 -21.64 -19.05 16.13
CA LEU A 63 -22.30 -18.00 15.35
C LEU A 63 -23.33 -17.31 16.24
N LYS A 64 -23.19 -16.00 16.42
CA LYS A 64 -24.20 -15.17 17.10
C LYS A 64 -25.34 -14.80 16.16
N ARG A 65 -26.50 -14.46 16.72
CA ARG A 65 -27.65 -13.91 15.99
C ARG A 65 -27.35 -12.54 15.36
N SER A 66 -26.39 -11.80 15.91
CA SER A 66 -25.87 -10.54 15.37
C SER A 66 -24.93 -10.71 14.17
N SER A 67 -24.79 -11.93 13.62
CA SER A 67 -23.84 -12.25 12.53
C SER A 67 -22.36 -12.05 12.91
N GLU A 68 -22.05 -12.07 14.20
CA GLU A 68 -20.67 -12.16 14.68
C GLU A 68 -20.29 -13.61 14.96
N ILE A 69 -19.02 -13.95 14.73
CA ILE A 69 -18.47 -15.26 15.07
C ILE A 69 -17.71 -15.13 16.39
N VAL A 70 -17.60 -16.20 17.17
CA VAL A 70 -16.73 -16.31 18.35
C VAL A 70 -15.97 -17.62 18.24
N HIS A 71 -14.65 -17.58 18.32
CA HIS A 71 -13.80 -18.78 18.31
C HIS A 71 -13.34 -19.12 19.72
N LEU A 72 -13.49 -20.38 20.11
CA LEU A 72 -12.96 -20.95 21.35
C LEU A 72 -12.06 -22.13 21.00
N ASP A 73 -10.75 -21.98 21.21
CA ASP A 73 -9.75 -23.00 20.86
C ASP A 73 -9.17 -23.66 22.11
N GLY A 74 -8.67 -24.88 21.97
CA GLY A 74 -7.94 -25.58 23.04
C GLY A 74 -8.68 -26.78 23.63
N PHE A 75 -9.82 -27.15 23.06
CA PHE A 75 -10.58 -28.32 23.49
C PHE A 75 -9.88 -29.62 23.08
N GLN A 76 -10.09 -30.65 23.88
CA GLN A 76 -9.64 -32.00 23.60
C GLN A 76 -10.72 -32.79 22.85
N GLN A 77 -10.35 -33.87 22.16
CA GLN A 77 -11.33 -34.70 21.44
C GLN A 77 -12.41 -35.28 22.36
N GLU A 78 -12.03 -35.59 23.60
CA GLU A 78 -12.92 -36.11 24.64
C GLU A 78 -13.99 -35.10 25.08
N ASP A 79 -13.75 -33.80 24.87
CA ASP A 79 -14.69 -32.75 25.24
C ASP A 79 -15.90 -32.68 24.29
N LEU A 80 -15.82 -33.27 23.08
CA LEU A 80 -16.87 -33.21 22.06
C LEU A 80 -18.22 -33.73 22.59
N GLU A 81 -18.23 -34.89 23.27
CA GLU A 81 -19.48 -35.46 23.78
C GLU A 81 -20.08 -34.60 24.89
N ARG A 82 -19.24 -34.01 25.74
CA ARG A 82 -19.65 -33.13 26.84
C ARG A 82 -20.19 -31.81 26.30
N LEU A 83 -19.51 -31.19 25.36
CA LEU A 83 -19.95 -29.98 24.67
C LEU A 83 -21.22 -30.22 23.85
N GLY A 84 -21.33 -31.34 23.14
CA GLY A 84 -22.55 -31.72 22.41
C GLY A 84 -23.77 -31.80 23.32
N LYS A 85 -23.63 -32.35 24.54
CA LYS A 85 -24.71 -32.36 25.55
C LYS A 85 -25.03 -30.95 26.07
N ILE A 86 -24.01 -30.12 26.32
CA ILE A 86 -24.18 -28.73 26.76
C ILE A 86 -24.98 -27.92 25.72
N PHE A 87 -24.51 -27.89 24.47
CA PHE A 87 -25.17 -27.11 23.40
C PHE A 87 -26.59 -27.61 23.14
N LYS A 88 -26.82 -28.92 23.16
CA LYS A 88 -28.14 -29.50 22.93
C LYS A 88 -29.11 -29.26 24.09
N ASN A 89 -28.67 -29.45 25.34
CA ASN A 89 -29.56 -29.40 26.50
C ASN A 89 -29.80 -27.97 27.00
N TRP A 90 -28.76 -27.12 26.98
CA TRP A 90 -28.86 -25.76 27.52
C TRP A 90 -29.25 -24.73 26.46
N TYR A 91 -28.71 -24.86 25.25
CA TYR A 91 -28.92 -23.86 24.19
C TYR A 91 -29.88 -24.33 23.09
N SER A 92 -30.30 -25.61 23.11
CA SER A 92 -31.12 -26.21 22.06
C SER A 92 -30.48 -26.14 20.67
N ILE A 93 -29.14 -26.23 20.61
CA ILE A 93 -28.34 -26.15 19.39
C ILE A 93 -27.59 -27.45 19.17
N ASN A 94 -27.60 -27.96 17.95
CA ASN A 94 -26.75 -29.09 17.57
C ASN A 94 -25.34 -28.59 17.28
N LEU A 95 -24.35 -29.19 17.93
CA LEU A 95 -22.95 -28.94 17.65
C LEU A 95 -22.54 -29.72 16.39
N GLU A 96 -22.37 -29.03 15.27
CA GLU A 96 -22.08 -29.66 13.97
C GLU A 96 -20.58 -29.92 13.81
N SER A 97 -20.20 -31.18 13.60
CA SER A 97 -18.80 -31.53 13.32
C SER A 97 -18.47 -31.25 11.85
N LYS A 98 -17.51 -30.37 11.60
CA LYS A 98 -16.99 -30.05 10.26
C LYS A 98 -15.56 -30.54 10.09
N GLU A 99 -15.30 -31.16 8.94
CA GLU A 99 -13.96 -31.56 8.53
C GLU A 99 -13.40 -30.56 7.50
N HIS A 100 -12.19 -30.09 7.74
CA HIS A 100 -11.49 -29.18 6.82
C HIS A 100 -10.80 -29.93 5.66
N ALA A 101 -10.63 -29.25 4.53
CA ALA A 101 -9.89 -29.79 3.40
C ALA A 101 -8.37 -29.72 3.63
N LEU A 102 -7.73 -30.87 3.85
CA LEU A 102 -6.28 -30.96 4.15
C LEU A 102 -5.39 -31.24 2.93
N ARG A 103 -5.96 -31.27 1.72
CA ARG A 103 -5.24 -31.70 0.50
C ARG A 103 -4.32 -30.63 -0.10
N GLY A 104 -4.43 -29.37 0.35
CA GLY A 104 -3.64 -28.25 -0.20
C GLY A 104 -4.03 -27.83 -1.62
N TRP A 105 -5.22 -28.20 -2.10
CA TRP A 105 -5.71 -27.76 -3.40
C TRP A 105 -6.22 -26.33 -3.34
N ASN A 106 -5.83 -25.52 -4.32
CA ASN A 106 -6.17 -24.09 -4.39
C ASN A 106 -7.32 -23.79 -5.36
N TRP A 107 -8.03 -24.82 -5.85
CA TRP A 107 -9.21 -24.66 -6.68
C TRP A 107 -10.45 -25.17 -5.93
N GLY A 108 -11.51 -24.38 -5.97
CA GLY A 108 -12.70 -24.59 -5.16
C GLY A 108 -13.80 -23.61 -5.50
N LYS A 109 -14.86 -23.62 -4.70
CA LYS A 109 -15.98 -22.68 -4.82
C LYS A 109 -16.06 -21.82 -3.57
N THR A 110 -16.26 -20.53 -3.76
CA THR A 110 -16.56 -19.60 -2.68
C THR A 110 -18.06 -19.60 -2.38
N GLU A 111 -18.41 -19.53 -1.09
CA GLU A 111 -19.79 -19.43 -0.62
C GLU A 111 -19.91 -18.28 0.39
N PHE A 112 -20.88 -17.39 0.15
CA PHE A 112 -21.13 -16.24 1.02
C PHE A 112 -22.16 -16.59 2.09
N THR A 113 -21.70 -16.90 3.30
CA THR A 113 -22.60 -17.19 4.42
C THR A 113 -23.11 -15.89 5.08
N LYS A 114 -23.69 -15.98 6.29
CA LYS A 114 -24.18 -14.80 7.01
C LYS A 114 -23.07 -13.92 7.59
N ALA A 115 -21.98 -14.52 8.05
CA ALA A 115 -20.92 -13.83 8.79
C ALA A 115 -19.53 -13.98 8.17
N GLU A 116 -19.37 -14.89 7.21
CA GLU A 116 -18.08 -15.24 6.64
C GLU A 116 -18.14 -15.72 5.19
N LEU A 117 -17.04 -15.49 4.48
CA LEU A 117 -16.75 -16.08 3.19
C LEU A 117 -16.09 -17.44 3.39
N VAL A 118 -16.71 -18.51 2.88
CA VAL A 118 -16.19 -19.89 2.98
C VAL A 118 -15.60 -20.30 1.63
N PHE A 119 -14.36 -20.80 1.61
CA PHE A 119 -13.78 -21.41 0.43
C PHE A 119 -13.83 -22.93 0.52
N ASN A 120 -14.64 -23.57 -0.32
CA ASN A 120 -14.88 -25.01 -0.31
C ASN A 120 -14.06 -25.74 -1.37
N VAL A 121 -13.35 -26.78 -0.95
CA VAL A 121 -12.63 -27.74 -1.80
C VAL A 121 -13.30 -29.10 -1.65
N GLN A 122 -13.88 -29.65 -2.72
CA GLN A 122 -14.66 -30.89 -2.68
C GLN A 122 -15.76 -30.91 -1.60
N ASN A 123 -16.52 -29.81 -1.48
CA ASN A 123 -17.58 -29.62 -0.46
C ASN A 123 -17.09 -29.67 1.00
N LYS A 124 -15.78 -29.56 1.24
CA LYS A 124 -15.20 -29.33 2.57
C LYS A 124 -14.63 -27.92 2.64
N PRO A 125 -14.85 -27.18 3.74
CA PRO A 125 -14.24 -25.87 3.92
C PRO A 125 -12.71 -26.02 3.99
N ALA A 126 -11.97 -25.27 3.19
CA ALA A 126 -10.52 -25.16 3.32
C ALA A 126 -10.14 -24.03 4.26
N PHE A 127 -10.83 -22.89 4.16
CA PHE A 127 -10.71 -21.77 5.07
C PHE A 127 -11.97 -20.91 5.05
N GLU A 128 -12.18 -20.18 6.13
CA GLU A 128 -13.26 -19.21 6.30
C GLU A 128 -12.70 -17.85 6.69
N ILE A 129 -13.27 -16.80 6.10
CA ILE A 129 -12.89 -15.42 6.39
C ILE A 129 -14.09 -14.69 6.94
N PRO A 130 -14.07 -14.32 8.22
CA PRO A 130 -15.10 -13.47 8.80
C PRO A 130 -15.13 -12.13 8.07
N TYR A 131 -16.32 -11.69 7.65
CA TYR A 131 -16.48 -10.38 7.02
C TYR A 131 -16.01 -9.24 7.91
N SER A 132 -16.12 -9.42 9.23
CA SER A 132 -15.61 -8.49 10.21
C SER A 132 -14.10 -8.29 10.13
N GLU A 133 -13.31 -9.23 9.61
CA GLU A 133 -11.85 -9.10 9.52
C GLU A 133 -11.38 -8.40 8.23
N ILE A 134 -12.26 -8.27 7.25
CA ILE A 134 -11.97 -7.62 5.98
C ILE A 134 -11.98 -6.10 6.21
N SER A 135 -10.84 -5.49 5.94
CA SER A 135 -10.67 -4.04 6.05
C SER A 135 -11.10 -3.32 4.77
N ASN A 136 -10.78 -3.92 3.63
CA ASN A 136 -10.98 -3.37 2.31
C ASN A 136 -10.94 -4.51 1.28
N THR A 137 -11.52 -4.25 0.11
CA THR A 137 -11.48 -5.17 -1.03
C THR A 137 -11.30 -4.36 -2.29
N ASN A 138 -10.67 -4.95 -3.30
CA ASN A 138 -10.40 -4.28 -4.56
C ASN A 138 -10.33 -5.24 -5.74
N LEU A 139 -10.71 -4.77 -6.93
CA LEU A 139 -10.50 -5.47 -8.19
C LEU A 139 -9.05 -5.26 -8.65
N ALA A 140 -8.16 -6.16 -8.25
CA ALA A 140 -6.73 -6.11 -8.60
C ALA A 140 -6.46 -6.38 -10.09
N GLY A 141 -7.38 -7.09 -10.75
CA GLY A 141 -7.32 -7.39 -12.17
C GLY A 141 -8.69 -7.79 -12.71
N ARG A 142 -8.78 -8.12 -14.01
CA ARG A 142 -10.06 -8.48 -14.65
C ARG A 142 -10.75 -9.65 -13.92
N ASN A 143 -9.98 -10.64 -13.48
CA ASN A 143 -10.49 -11.83 -12.80
C ASN A 143 -9.88 -11.99 -11.40
N GLU A 144 -9.32 -10.91 -10.83
CA GLU A 144 -8.61 -10.97 -9.55
C GLU A 144 -9.24 -10.03 -8.54
N VAL A 145 -9.66 -10.59 -7.41
CA VAL A 145 -10.21 -9.82 -6.28
C VAL A 145 -9.23 -9.91 -5.12
N ALA A 146 -8.69 -8.76 -4.72
CA ALA A 146 -7.83 -8.64 -3.54
C ALA A 146 -8.67 -8.30 -2.31
N VAL A 147 -8.43 -9.03 -1.24
CA VAL A 147 -9.05 -8.86 0.08
C VAL A 147 -7.95 -8.44 1.04
N GLU A 148 -8.07 -7.25 1.61
CA GLU A 148 -7.09 -6.68 2.54
C GLU A 148 -7.60 -6.79 3.97
N PHE A 149 -6.73 -7.21 4.88
CA PHE A 149 -7.06 -7.43 6.28
C PHE A 149 -6.45 -6.34 7.17
N THR A 150 -7.13 -6.05 8.28
CA THR A 150 -6.62 -5.04 9.23
C THR A 150 -5.42 -5.60 9.99
N ALA A 151 -4.21 -5.12 9.70
CA ALA A 151 -3.06 -5.36 10.55
C ALA A 151 -3.26 -4.65 11.89
N SER A 152 -3.50 -5.41 12.96
CA SER A 152 -3.77 -4.86 14.30
C SER A 152 -2.49 -4.85 15.15
N ASN A 153 -2.27 -3.75 15.87
CA ASN A 153 -1.16 -3.64 16.82
C ASN A 153 -1.42 -4.53 18.04
N ALA A 154 -0.34 -5.11 18.58
CA ALA A 154 -0.36 -6.06 19.69
C ALA A 154 -1.10 -5.59 20.96
N ASP A 155 -1.20 -4.27 21.17
CA ASP A 155 -1.80 -3.64 22.35
C ASP A 155 -3.33 -3.51 22.30
N ASP A 156 -3.97 -3.87 21.18
CA ASP A 156 -5.42 -3.69 20.97
C ASP A 156 -6.24 -4.99 21.16
N THR A 157 -5.69 -5.97 21.89
CA THR A 157 -6.24 -7.33 22.07
C THR A 157 -7.12 -7.49 23.33
N GLY A 158 -7.57 -6.38 23.94
CA GLY A 158 -8.28 -6.39 25.22
C GLY A 158 -9.72 -6.94 25.17
N THR A 159 -10.05 -7.85 26.10
CA THR A 159 -11.32 -8.60 26.20
C THR A 159 -12.41 -7.89 27.03
N ASN A 160 -12.73 -6.62 26.75
CA ASN A 160 -13.68 -5.88 27.61
C ASN A 160 -15.16 -6.28 27.38
N GLY A 161 -15.73 -7.06 28.31
CA GLY A 161 -17.02 -7.75 28.20
C GLY A 161 -18.30 -6.92 28.30
N HIS A 162 -18.25 -5.59 28.15
CA HIS A 162 -19.47 -4.77 28.08
C HIS A 162 -19.83 -4.32 26.66
N LEU A 163 -19.00 -4.63 25.66
CA LEU A 163 -19.16 -4.17 24.26
C LEU A 163 -19.04 -5.27 23.19
N GLY A 164 -19.21 -6.54 23.57
CA GLY A 164 -18.88 -7.65 22.69
C GLY A 164 -17.36 -7.86 22.61
N GLY A 165 -16.92 -9.12 22.64
CA GLY A 165 -15.51 -9.47 22.50
C GLY A 165 -14.93 -8.94 21.19
N ALA A 166 -13.64 -8.58 21.21
CA ALA A 166 -12.88 -7.91 20.16
C ALA A 166 -13.43 -6.51 19.79
N ARG A 167 -12.63 -5.47 20.06
CA ARG A 167 -12.92 -4.07 19.71
C ARG A 167 -13.20 -3.92 18.19
N GLY A 168 -14.46 -3.98 17.79
CA GLY A 168 -14.89 -3.67 16.41
C GLY A 168 -14.38 -4.65 15.36
N ARG A 169 -14.97 -4.55 14.17
CA ARG A 169 -14.50 -5.23 12.96
C ARG A 169 -12.98 -5.09 12.82
N GLY A 170 -12.27 -6.20 12.61
CA GLY A 170 -10.87 -6.21 12.14
C GLY A 170 -9.82 -6.66 13.14
N LYS A 171 -10.15 -7.02 14.39
CA LYS A 171 -9.15 -7.03 15.47
C LYS A 171 -8.86 -8.37 16.16
N LYS A 172 -9.40 -9.48 15.68
CA LYS A 172 -9.20 -10.80 16.31
C LYS A 172 -7.78 -11.34 16.10
N SER A 173 -7.26 -11.16 14.89
CA SER A 173 -5.97 -11.70 14.45
C SER A 173 -4.74 -10.88 14.92
N GLY A 174 -4.95 -9.75 15.62
CA GLY A 174 -3.89 -8.87 16.13
C GLY A 174 -2.97 -9.46 17.18
N ALA A 175 -3.38 -10.58 17.77
CA ALA A 175 -2.61 -11.34 18.75
C ALA A 175 -1.52 -12.24 18.12
N GLY A 176 -1.63 -12.56 16.83
CA GLY A 176 -0.70 -13.44 16.12
C GLY A 176 0.68 -12.80 15.91
N LYS A 177 1.74 -13.61 15.93
CA LYS A 177 3.08 -13.18 15.49
C LYS A 177 3.10 -12.93 13.98
N ASP A 178 2.43 -13.82 13.25
CA ASP A 178 2.19 -13.71 11.81
C ASP A 178 0.76 -13.24 11.60
N GLN A 179 0.59 -12.27 10.70
CA GLN A 179 -0.72 -11.68 10.39
C GLN A 179 -0.95 -11.74 8.88
N LEU A 180 -2.08 -12.33 8.48
CA LEU A 180 -2.52 -12.25 7.09
C LEU A 180 -2.86 -10.79 6.78
N CYS A 181 -2.17 -10.22 5.79
CA CYS A 181 -2.32 -8.80 5.42
C CYS A 181 -3.20 -8.63 4.17
N GLU A 182 -3.02 -9.51 3.19
CA GLU A 182 -3.70 -9.45 1.90
C GLU A 182 -3.83 -10.87 1.36
N MET A 183 -4.93 -11.15 0.70
CA MET A 183 -5.16 -12.38 -0.05
C MET A 183 -5.84 -12.05 -1.38
N ARG A 184 -5.46 -12.75 -2.45
CA ARG A 184 -6.03 -12.54 -3.78
C ARG A 184 -6.70 -13.80 -4.29
N PHE A 185 -7.94 -13.66 -4.74
CA PHE A 185 -8.68 -14.72 -5.40
C PHE A 185 -8.65 -14.53 -6.92
N TYR A 186 -8.42 -15.63 -7.64
CA TYR A 186 -8.70 -15.71 -9.06
C TYR A 186 -10.11 -16.26 -9.27
N ILE A 187 -10.97 -15.49 -9.95
CA ILE A 187 -12.38 -15.81 -10.19
C ILE A 187 -12.61 -15.85 -11.69
N PRO A 188 -12.61 -17.04 -12.32
CA PRO A 188 -12.81 -17.17 -13.75
C PRO A 188 -14.28 -16.99 -14.15
N GLY A 189 -14.49 -16.49 -15.37
CA GLY A 189 -15.78 -16.54 -16.07
C GLY A 189 -16.66 -15.30 -15.94
N THR A 190 -17.79 -15.34 -16.64
CA THR A 190 -18.92 -14.40 -16.53
C THR A 190 -20.07 -15.12 -15.83
N THR A 191 -20.88 -14.39 -15.07
CA THR A 191 -22.08 -14.96 -14.44
C THR A 191 -23.28 -14.07 -14.73
N THR A 192 -24.45 -14.69 -14.86
CA THR A 192 -25.72 -13.99 -15.01
C THR A 192 -26.39 -13.95 -13.64
N ARG A 193 -26.99 -12.81 -13.28
CA ARG A 193 -27.59 -12.50 -11.96
C ARG A 193 -28.59 -13.53 -11.41
N LYS A 194 -28.99 -14.53 -12.21
CA LYS A 194 -29.98 -15.56 -11.86
C LYS A 194 -29.47 -16.74 -11.04
N GLU A 195 -28.16 -16.97 -10.93
CA GLU A 195 -27.65 -18.19 -10.25
C GLU A 195 -27.50 -18.08 -8.72
N THR A 196 -27.64 -16.89 -8.13
CA THR A 196 -27.39 -16.65 -6.69
C THR A 196 -28.64 -16.33 -5.86
N GLU A 197 -29.73 -15.91 -6.49
CA GLU A 197 -31.02 -15.73 -5.82
C GLU A 197 -31.96 -16.83 -6.29
N GLY A 198 -32.39 -17.69 -5.35
CA GLY A 198 -33.36 -18.73 -5.60
C GLY A 198 -34.58 -18.19 -6.35
N GLU A 199 -35.09 -19.02 -7.26
CA GLU A 199 -36.17 -18.77 -8.20
C GLU A 199 -37.31 -17.91 -7.61
N GLU A 200 -37.30 -16.59 -7.83
CA GLU A 200 -38.50 -15.73 -7.88
C GLU A 200 -38.16 -14.29 -8.31
N ALA A 201 -37.82 -14.08 -9.58
CA ALA A 201 -37.99 -12.76 -10.21
C ALA A 201 -38.17 -12.88 -11.72
N GLY A 202 -39.23 -12.24 -12.21
CA GLY A 202 -39.76 -12.34 -13.57
C GLY A 202 -38.80 -11.89 -14.68
N SER A 203 -39.05 -12.46 -15.85
CA SER A 203 -38.40 -12.19 -17.13
C SER A 203 -38.70 -10.78 -17.65
N ASP A 204 -37.69 -9.91 -17.73
CA ASP A 204 -37.36 -9.01 -18.86
C ASP A 204 -36.39 -7.91 -18.41
N ALA A 205 -35.11 -8.26 -18.30
CA ALA A 205 -34.03 -7.29 -18.35
C ALA A 205 -32.91 -7.90 -19.21
N GLU A 206 -32.48 -7.16 -20.22
CA GLU A 206 -31.33 -7.49 -21.07
C GLU A 206 -30.17 -7.94 -20.17
N GLN A 207 -29.80 -9.23 -20.26
CA GLN A 207 -28.77 -9.82 -19.42
C GLN A 207 -27.41 -9.31 -19.89
N GLU A 208 -26.96 -8.19 -19.32
CA GLU A 208 -25.54 -7.85 -19.39
C GLU A 208 -24.76 -8.97 -18.68
N GLU A 209 -23.99 -9.75 -19.45
CA GLU A 209 -23.01 -10.68 -18.91
C GLU A 209 -22.00 -9.89 -18.06
N LYS A 210 -22.20 -9.88 -16.75
CA LYS A 210 -21.25 -9.30 -15.82
C LYS A 210 -20.13 -10.29 -15.53
N ASN A 211 -18.92 -9.77 -15.39
CA ASN A 211 -17.78 -10.56 -14.96
C ASN A 211 -18.03 -11.12 -13.55
N ALA A 212 -17.81 -12.42 -13.35
CA ALA A 212 -18.03 -13.08 -12.06
C ALA A 212 -17.16 -12.46 -10.95
N ALA A 213 -15.96 -11.98 -11.29
CA ALA A 213 -15.10 -11.28 -10.33
C ALA A 213 -15.72 -9.97 -9.84
N THR A 214 -16.39 -9.21 -10.71
CA THR A 214 -17.06 -7.95 -10.34
C THR A 214 -18.25 -8.22 -9.41
N LEU A 215 -19.05 -9.24 -9.70
CA LEU A 215 -20.17 -9.61 -8.82
C LEU A 215 -19.70 -10.15 -7.47
N PHE A 216 -18.62 -10.93 -7.45
CA PHE A 216 -18.00 -11.36 -6.19
C PHE A 216 -17.50 -10.16 -5.37
N TYR A 217 -16.85 -9.20 -6.03
CA TYR A 217 -16.38 -7.97 -5.40
C TYR A 217 -17.53 -7.13 -4.83
N GLU A 218 -18.58 -6.89 -5.60
CA GLU A 218 -19.79 -6.17 -5.15
C GLU A 218 -20.44 -6.88 -3.95
N THR A 219 -20.65 -8.20 -4.04
CA THR A 219 -21.23 -9.01 -2.95
C THR A 219 -20.37 -8.96 -1.69
N LEU A 220 -19.04 -8.97 -1.84
CA LEU A 220 -18.12 -8.88 -0.71
C LEU A 220 -18.16 -7.50 -0.06
N ILE A 221 -18.25 -6.42 -0.84
CA ILE A 221 -18.45 -5.07 -0.31
C ILE A 221 -19.72 -4.99 0.52
N ASP A 222 -20.83 -5.49 -0.01
CA ASP A 222 -22.12 -5.41 0.65
C ASP A 222 -22.13 -6.24 1.94
N LYS A 223 -21.69 -7.50 1.89
CA LYS A 223 -21.68 -8.38 3.07
C LYS A 223 -20.66 -7.99 4.14
N ALA A 224 -19.52 -7.45 3.72
CA ALA A 224 -18.56 -6.87 4.65
C ALA A 224 -18.86 -5.40 4.94
N GLU A 225 -20.01 -4.86 4.53
CA GLU A 225 -20.47 -3.46 4.67
C GLU A 225 -19.32 -2.46 4.46
N ILE A 226 -18.48 -2.68 3.44
CA ILE A 226 -17.27 -1.91 3.15
C ILE A 226 -17.66 -0.58 2.50
N GLY A 227 -18.10 0.36 3.32
CA GLY A 227 -18.54 1.69 2.89
C GLY A 227 -19.74 2.17 3.68
N GLU A 228 -20.72 1.31 3.94
CA GLU A 228 -21.94 1.67 4.70
C GLU A 228 -21.65 1.98 6.18
N THR A 229 -20.67 1.30 6.80
CA THR A 229 -20.28 1.59 8.19
C THR A 229 -19.53 2.92 8.36
N ALA A 230 -19.16 3.62 7.28
CA ALA A 230 -18.50 4.92 7.36
C ALA A 230 -19.49 6.09 7.62
N GLY A 231 -20.80 5.83 7.57
CA GLY A 231 -21.85 6.85 7.57
C GLY A 231 -21.96 7.55 6.22
N ASP A 232 -22.89 8.49 6.09
CA ASP A 232 -22.96 9.33 4.89
C ASP A 232 -21.71 10.21 4.77
N ALA A 233 -21.18 10.35 3.55
CA ALA A 233 -20.06 11.24 3.31
C ALA A 233 -20.46 12.69 3.62
N ILE A 234 -19.63 13.38 4.41
CA ILE A 234 -19.80 14.80 4.75
C ILE A 234 -19.60 15.67 3.51
N ALA A 235 -18.60 15.31 2.70
CA ALA A 235 -18.28 15.97 1.44
C ALA A 235 -17.65 14.98 0.48
N THR A 236 -17.96 15.12 -0.81
CA THR A 236 -17.40 14.31 -1.90
C THR A 236 -16.78 15.23 -2.94
N PHE A 237 -15.53 14.94 -3.32
CA PHE A 237 -14.83 15.61 -4.42
C PHE A 237 -14.59 14.62 -5.55
N LEU A 238 -15.07 14.92 -6.75
CA LEU A 238 -15.00 14.03 -7.89
C LEU A 238 -13.75 14.29 -8.75
N GLU A 239 -13.16 13.22 -9.27
CA GLU A 239 -12.09 13.20 -10.27
C GLU A 239 -10.83 14.04 -9.93
N VAL A 240 -10.48 14.14 -8.65
CA VAL A 240 -9.32 14.90 -8.18
C VAL A 240 -8.02 14.29 -8.69
N LEU A 241 -7.23 15.10 -9.39
CA LEU A 241 -5.96 14.67 -9.96
C LEU A 241 -4.90 14.47 -8.86
N HIS A 242 -4.38 13.26 -8.77
CA HIS A 242 -3.26 12.92 -7.91
C HIS A 242 -2.00 12.68 -8.76
N LEU A 243 -0.91 13.36 -8.37
CA LEU A 243 0.43 13.13 -8.92
C LEU A 243 1.10 11.93 -8.23
N THR A 244 0.75 11.64 -6.98
CA THR A 244 1.29 10.51 -6.20
C THR A 244 0.26 10.02 -5.18
N PRO A 245 -0.18 8.75 -5.24
CA PRO A 245 -0.11 7.83 -6.38
C PRO A 245 -0.70 8.48 -7.64
N ARG A 246 -0.16 8.16 -8.82
CA ARG A 246 -0.63 8.77 -10.07
C ARG A 246 -2.01 8.24 -10.43
N GLY A 247 -2.99 9.12 -10.53
CA GLY A 247 -4.35 8.74 -10.91
C GLY A 247 -5.36 9.86 -10.71
N ARG A 248 -6.62 9.59 -11.06
CA ARG A 248 -7.76 10.40 -10.63
C ARG A 248 -8.51 9.60 -9.58
N PHE A 249 -8.79 10.26 -8.47
CA PHE A 249 -9.50 9.66 -7.34
C PHE A 249 -10.63 10.58 -6.93
N ASP A 250 -11.77 9.98 -6.64
CA ASP A 250 -12.82 10.63 -5.89
C ASP A 250 -12.43 10.61 -4.41
N ILE A 251 -12.68 11.71 -3.70
CA ILE A 251 -12.35 11.85 -2.28
C ILE A 251 -13.66 11.99 -1.53
N ASP A 252 -14.01 10.95 -0.77
CA ASP A 252 -15.15 10.98 0.15
C ASP A 252 -14.66 11.21 1.57
N MET A 253 -15.17 12.26 2.21
CA MET A 253 -14.76 12.65 3.56
C MET A 253 -15.82 12.24 4.57
N TYR A 254 -15.42 11.48 5.58
CA TYR A 254 -16.25 11.06 6.71
C TYR A 254 -15.77 11.72 8.01
N GLU A 255 -16.41 11.44 9.14
CA GLU A 255 -16.10 12.05 10.43
C GLU A 255 -14.68 11.71 10.95
N SER A 256 -14.24 10.44 10.83
CA SER A 256 -12.94 9.98 11.37
C SER A 256 -11.92 9.59 10.29
N SER A 257 -12.37 9.43 9.04
CA SER A 257 -11.54 8.99 7.92
C SER A 257 -11.98 9.64 6.61
N PHE A 258 -11.14 9.56 5.59
CA PHE A 258 -11.52 9.85 4.21
C PHE A 258 -11.17 8.64 3.34
N ARG A 259 -11.92 8.47 2.25
CA ARG A 259 -11.74 7.39 1.28
C ARG A 259 -11.32 7.98 -0.06
N LEU A 260 -10.29 7.39 -0.66
CA LEU A 260 -9.83 7.71 -2.01
C LEU A 260 -10.32 6.60 -2.94
N ARG A 261 -11.33 6.88 -3.74
CA ARG A 261 -11.89 5.92 -4.70
C ARG A 261 -11.31 6.18 -6.09
N GLY A 262 -10.44 5.31 -6.54
CA GLY A 262 -9.95 5.28 -7.91
C GLY A 262 -10.65 4.18 -8.72
N LYS A 263 -10.43 4.16 -10.04
CA LYS A 263 -10.97 3.10 -10.91
C LYS A 263 -10.45 1.71 -10.57
N THR A 264 -9.21 1.62 -10.08
CA THR A 264 -8.50 0.37 -9.86
C THR A 264 -8.10 0.18 -8.40
N TYR A 265 -8.11 1.25 -7.59
CA TYR A 265 -7.66 1.18 -6.21
C TYR A 265 -8.53 2.07 -5.33
N ASP A 266 -8.92 1.52 -4.21
CA ASP A 266 -9.69 2.19 -3.17
C ASP A 266 -8.88 2.20 -1.88
N TYR A 267 -8.77 3.36 -1.25
CA TYR A 267 -8.02 3.52 -0.01
C TYR A 267 -8.84 4.20 1.07
N LYS A 268 -9.00 3.55 2.22
CA LYS A 268 -9.55 4.18 3.43
C LYS A 268 -8.42 4.66 4.33
N ILE A 269 -8.38 5.96 4.61
CA ILE A 269 -7.31 6.61 5.38
C ILE A 269 -7.91 7.32 6.60
N GLN A 270 -7.49 6.91 7.79
CA GLN A 270 -7.89 7.58 9.04
C GLN A 270 -7.20 8.94 9.17
N TYR A 271 -7.89 9.96 9.71
CA TYR A 271 -7.28 11.28 9.90
C TYR A 271 -6.08 11.26 10.87
N GLU A 272 -6.03 10.28 11.77
CA GLU A 272 -4.90 10.08 12.69
C GLU A 272 -3.58 9.75 11.96
N ALA A 273 -3.68 9.06 10.82
CA ALA A 273 -2.52 8.72 9.98
C ALA A 273 -1.92 9.95 9.29
N ILE A 274 -2.67 11.06 9.20
CA ILE A 274 -2.15 12.31 8.65
C ILE A 274 -1.22 12.97 9.67
N LYS A 275 0.08 12.99 9.35
CA LYS A 275 1.09 13.69 10.15
C LYS A 275 1.32 15.11 9.67
N LYS A 276 1.27 15.33 8.35
CA LYS A 276 1.57 16.62 7.74
C LYS A 276 0.55 16.95 6.66
N PHE A 277 0.16 18.21 6.59
CA PHE A 277 -0.69 18.72 5.52
C PHE A 277 -0.09 20.03 5.01
N MET A 278 0.24 20.07 3.72
CA MET A 278 0.97 21.16 3.09
C MET A 278 0.22 21.67 1.87
N VAL A 279 0.14 22.99 1.71
CA VAL A 279 -0.43 23.66 0.53
C VAL A 279 0.70 24.36 -0.19
N LEU A 280 1.02 23.89 -1.39
CA LEU A 280 2.21 24.28 -2.16
C LEU A 280 1.79 24.88 -3.51
N PRO A 281 1.81 26.21 -3.67
CA PRO A 281 1.52 26.87 -4.95
C PRO A 281 2.58 26.51 -5.99
N LYS A 282 2.17 25.99 -7.15
CA LYS A 282 3.11 25.59 -8.20
C LYS A 282 3.71 26.84 -8.87
N PRO A 283 5.00 26.81 -9.28
CA PRO A 283 5.67 27.94 -9.96
C PRO A 283 5.22 28.14 -11.42
N ASP A 284 3.99 27.77 -11.77
CA ASP A 284 3.35 28.04 -13.07
C ASP A 284 2.17 29.02 -12.95
N ASP A 285 1.92 29.52 -11.74
CA ASP A 285 0.81 30.38 -11.33
C ASP A 285 -0.62 29.85 -11.58
N MET A 286 -0.75 28.69 -12.22
CA MET A 286 -2.04 28.12 -12.62
C MET A 286 -2.50 26.98 -11.70
N HIS A 287 -1.57 26.29 -11.03
CA HIS A 287 -1.88 25.14 -10.20
C HIS A 287 -1.47 25.32 -8.74
N CYS A 288 -2.17 24.60 -7.87
CA CYS A 288 -1.80 24.42 -6.47
C CYS A 288 -1.69 22.92 -6.18
N MET A 289 -0.65 22.54 -5.44
CA MET A 289 -0.47 21.17 -4.97
C MET A 289 -0.84 21.06 -3.50
N LEU A 290 -1.61 20.03 -3.16
CA LEU A 290 -1.91 19.67 -1.77
C LEU A 290 -1.13 18.41 -1.44
N CYS A 291 -0.26 18.46 -0.44
CA CYS A 291 0.58 17.35 -0.05
C CYS A 291 0.25 16.87 1.36
N ILE A 292 -0.10 15.59 1.49
CA ILE A 292 -0.47 14.94 2.74
C ILE A 292 0.61 13.92 3.10
N GLY A 293 1.30 14.10 4.22
CA GLY A 293 2.23 13.11 4.77
C GLY A 293 1.50 12.11 5.66
N LEU A 294 1.63 10.83 5.31
CA LEU A 294 0.98 9.70 5.96
C LEU A 294 1.97 8.84 6.75
N ASP A 295 1.55 8.42 7.94
CA ASP A 295 2.25 7.43 8.76
C ASP A 295 1.22 6.56 9.49
N PRO A 296 1.05 5.27 9.09
CA PRO A 296 1.87 4.53 8.13
C PRO A 296 1.68 4.99 6.67
N PRO A 297 2.65 4.73 5.77
CA PRO A 297 2.54 5.09 4.36
C PRO A 297 1.45 4.26 3.67
N LEU A 298 0.78 4.86 2.68
CA LEU A 298 -0.18 4.16 1.84
C LEU A 298 0.52 3.04 1.07
N ARG A 299 -0.10 1.86 0.96
CA ARG A 299 0.47 0.74 0.20
C ARG A 299 -0.32 0.49 -1.07
N GLN A 300 0.41 0.20 -2.15
CA GLN A 300 -0.16 -0.27 -3.41
C GLN A 300 0.72 -1.41 -3.92
N GLY A 301 0.30 -2.65 -3.65
CA GLY A 301 1.16 -3.82 -3.80
C GLY A 301 2.46 -3.66 -3.00
N GLN A 302 3.61 -3.78 -3.66
CA GLN A 302 4.92 -3.62 -3.02
C GLN A 302 5.32 -2.15 -2.78
N THR A 303 4.70 -1.20 -3.49
CA THR A 303 5.08 0.21 -3.42
C THR A 303 4.44 0.89 -2.22
N ARG A 304 5.21 1.72 -1.51
CA ARG A 304 4.73 2.53 -0.38
C ARG A 304 4.78 4.02 -0.71
N TYR A 305 3.68 4.72 -0.48
CA TYR A 305 3.55 6.15 -0.67
C TYR A 305 3.43 6.84 0.71
N PRO A 306 4.54 7.37 1.25
CA PRO A 306 4.52 8.16 2.49
C PRO A 306 3.86 9.53 2.31
N PHE A 307 3.70 9.99 1.06
CA PHE A 307 3.03 11.24 0.74
C PHE A 307 1.99 11.03 -0.35
N LEU A 308 0.83 11.64 -0.15
CA LEU A 308 -0.13 11.89 -1.21
C LEU A 308 0.11 13.29 -1.77
N VAL A 309 0.10 13.43 -3.09
CA VAL A 309 0.25 14.73 -3.77
C VAL A 309 -0.91 14.90 -4.73
N MET A 310 -1.83 15.80 -4.41
CA MET A 310 -2.92 16.23 -5.27
C MET A 310 -2.54 17.49 -6.03
N GLN A 311 -3.06 17.67 -7.24
CA GLN A 311 -2.94 18.89 -8.03
C GLN A 311 -4.32 19.39 -8.39
N ALA A 312 -4.61 20.64 -8.02
CA ALA A 312 -5.83 21.35 -8.40
C ALA A 312 -5.46 22.61 -9.19
N LYS A 313 -6.34 23.06 -10.08
CA LYS A 313 -6.18 24.37 -10.72
C LYS A 313 -6.58 25.48 -9.73
N LYS A 314 -5.95 26.65 -9.83
CA LYS A 314 -6.30 27.78 -8.95
C LYS A 314 -7.67 28.37 -9.27
N ASP A 315 -8.07 28.35 -10.54
CA ASP A 315 -9.33 28.92 -11.03
C ASP A 315 -10.50 27.91 -11.03
N GLU A 316 -10.25 26.67 -10.62
CA GLU A 316 -11.28 25.65 -10.52
C GLU A 316 -12.05 25.86 -9.23
N GLU A 317 -13.21 26.50 -9.34
CA GLU A 317 -14.14 26.70 -8.23
C GLU A 317 -15.06 25.49 -8.07
N VAL A 318 -15.39 25.18 -6.82
CA VAL A 318 -16.32 24.11 -6.49
C VAL A 318 -17.35 24.62 -5.50
N THR A 319 -18.61 24.22 -5.71
CA THR A 319 -19.72 24.48 -4.81
C THR A 319 -20.05 23.19 -4.07
N ILE A 320 -19.88 23.20 -2.75
CA ILE A 320 -20.13 22.03 -1.91
C ILE A 320 -20.98 22.42 -0.71
N ASP A 321 -22.11 21.73 -0.56
CA ASP A 321 -22.92 21.71 0.64
C ASP A 321 -22.48 20.53 1.51
N LEU A 322 -22.11 20.82 2.77
CA LEU A 322 -21.72 19.77 3.70
C LEU A 322 -22.97 19.00 4.16
N ASN A 323 -22.90 17.67 4.12
CA ASN A 323 -23.94 16.81 4.67
C ASN A 323 -23.79 16.69 6.21
N LEU A 324 -24.01 17.80 6.91
CA LEU A 324 -23.99 17.89 8.37
C LEU A 324 -25.24 18.59 8.87
N THR A 325 -25.81 18.09 9.96
CA THR A 325 -26.90 18.77 10.66
C THR A 325 -26.41 20.04 11.37
N GLU A 326 -27.28 21.04 11.53
CA GLU A 326 -26.95 22.29 12.24
C GLU A 326 -26.49 22.04 13.69
N GLU A 327 -26.99 20.98 14.33
CA GLU A 327 -26.58 20.55 15.67
C GLU A 327 -25.12 20.06 15.68
N GLN A 328 -24.76 19.16 14.76
CA GLN A 328 -23.38 18.65 14.65
C GLN A 328 -22.39 19.76 14.29
N LEU A 329 -22.78 20.69 13.42
CA LEU A 329 -21.94 21.83 13.05
C LEU A 329 -21.68 22.76 14.24
N ASN A 330 -22.70 23.00 15.07
CA ASN A 330 -22.59 23.86 16.25
C ASN A 330 -21.92 23.20 17.46
N GLU A 331 -22.07 21.89 17.64
CA GLU A 331 -21.48 21.17 18.79
C GLU A 331 -20.02 20.77 18.55
N LYS A 332 -19.70 20.20 17.38
CA LYS A 332 -18.37 19.60 17.11
C LYS A 332 -17.45 20.48 16.27
N TYR A 333 -18.01 21.23 15.32
CA TYR A 333 -17.24 21.91 14.27
C TYR A 333 -17.37 23.44 14.28
N LYS A 334 -17.89 23.99 15.37
CA LYS A 334 -18.09 25.43 15.51
C LYS A 334 -16.80 26.19 15.22
N ASP A 335 -16.91 27.22 14.38
CA ASP A 335 -15.82 28.05 13.87
C ASP A 335 -14.77 27.33 12.97
N ARG A 336 -14.96 26.05 12.66
CA ARG A 336 -14.01 25.24 11.87
C ARG A 336 -14.53 24.88 10.48
N LEU A 337 -15.83 24.62 10.35
CA LEU A 337 -16.50 24.29 9.09
C LEU A 337 -17.67 25.25 8.82
N GLN A 338 -17.90 25.54 7.55
CA GLN A 338 -19.08 26.25 7.06
C GLN A 338 -20.05 25.24 6.41
N PRO A 339 -21.36 25.47 6.47
CA PRO A 339 -22.33 24.56 5.86
C PRO A 339 -22.22 24.55 4.33
N HIS A 340 -21.83 25.68 3.74
CA HIS A 340 -21.74 25.88 2.30
C HIS A 340 -20.38 26.49 1.94
N TYR A 341 -19.75 25.97 0.88
CA TYR A 341 -18.51 26.50 0.32
C TYR A 341 -18.67 26.79 -1.18
N GLU A 342 -18.24 27.97 -1.60
CA GLU A 342 -18.13 28.38 -3.01
C GLU A 342 -16.78 29.09 -3.20
N GLN A 343 -15.73 28.29 -3.38
CA GLN A 343 -14.34 28.77 -3.46
C GLN A 343 -13.50 27.84 -4.34
N PRO A 344 -12.25 28.20 -4.71
CA PRO A 344 -11.35 27.31 -5.40
C PRO A 344 -11.18 25.95 -4.71
N LEU A 345 -11.18 24.87 -5.49
CA LEU A 345 -11.13 23.47 -5.05
C LEU A 345 -10.03 23.23 -4.00
N HIS A 346 -8.83 23.75 -4.24
CA HIS A 346 -7.70 23.59 -3.33
C HIS A 346 -7.96 24.20 -1.94
N GLN A 347 -8.72 25.30 -1.88
CA GLN A 347 -9.09 25.97 -0.63
C GLN A 347 -10.18 25.20 0.09
N VAL A 348 -11.22 24.78 -0.63
CA VAL A 348 -12.33 24.00 -0.04
C VAL A 348 -11.81 22.69 0.57
N ILE A 349 -11.00 21.92 -0.17
CA ILE A 349 -10.34 20.71 0.35
C ILE A 349 -9.52 21.05 1.61
N THR A 350 -8.73 22.13 1.57
CA THR A 350 -7.90 22.54 2.70
C THR A 350 -8.72 22.89 3.95
N TYR A 351 -9.84 23.61 3.81
CA TYR A 351 -10.71 23.96 4.93
C TYR A 351 -11.39 22.74 5.53
N ILE A 352 -11.93 21.85 4.69
CA ILE A 352 -12.57 20.64 5.17
C ILE A 352 -11.57 19.72 5.87
N PHE A 353 -10.37 19.50 5.31
CA PHE A 353 -9.32 18.73 5.98
C PHE A 353 -8.89 19.36 7.31
N LYS A 354 -8.78 20.68 7.39
CA LYS A 354 -8.46 21.38 8.64
C LYS A 354 -9.57 21.22 9.68
N GLY A 355 -10.83 21.27 9.25
CA GLY A 355 -12.00 21.13 10.10
C GLY A 355 -12.20 19.70 10.61
N LEU A 356 -11.97 18.69 9.78
CA LEU A 356 -12.15 17.29 10.16
C LEU A 356 -10.89 16.72 10.85
N ALA A 357 -9.71 16.84 10.24
CA ALA A 357 -8.49 16.21 10.76
C ALA A 357 -7.82 16.97 11.91
N ASN A 358 -8.20 18.23 12.15
CA ASN A 358 -7.58 19.13 13.14
C ASN A 358 -6.05 19.23 13.02
N LYS A 359 -5.53 19.16 11.80
CA LYS A 359 -4.10 19.26 11.52
C LYS A 359 -3.72 20.68 11.13
N LYS A 360 -2.54 21.11 11.56
CA LYS A 360 -1.97 22.39 11.14
C LYS A 360 -1.59 22.32 9.67
N ILE A 361 -2.07 23.27 8.89
CA ILE A 361 -1.67 23.47 7.50
C ILE A 361 -0.30 24.16 7.49
N THR A 362 0.63 23.62 6.70
CA THR A 362 1.94 24.22 6.45
C THR A 362 1.96 24.81 5.06
N SER A 363 2.40 26.06 4.95
CA SER A 363 2.61 26.75 3.68
C SER A 363 4.11 27.02 3.49
N PRO A 364 4.57 27.32 2.26
CA PRO A 364 5.93 27.79 2.04
C PRO A 364 6.29 28.96 2.95
N ALA A 365 7.57 29.05 3.31
CA ALA A 365 8.06 30.13 4.17
C ALA A 365 7.83 31.48 3.49
N LYS A 366 7.25 32.44 4.23
CA LYS A 366 7.03 33.81 3.73
C LYS A 366 8.35 34.55 3.49
N ASP A 367 9.38 34.16 4.23
CA ASP A 367 10.71 34.77 4.20
C ASP A 367 11.55 34.30 3.00
N PHE A 368 11.03 33.35 2.19
CA PHE A 368 11.71 32.85 1.00
C PHE A 368 10.86 33.06 -0.24
N ILE A 369 11.39 33.84 -1.17
CA ILE A 369 10.82 34.07 -2.50
C ILE A 369 11.98 33.98 -3.50
N THR A 370 11.79 33.24 -4.58
CA THR A 370 12.78 33.13 -5.67
C THR A 370 12.92 34.45 -6.42
N HIS A 371 13.98 34.59 -7.21
CA HIS A 371 14.20 35.76 -8.06
C HIS A 371 13.00 36.06 -8.98
N ARG A 372 12.24 35.02 -9.38
CA ARG A 372 11.04 35.12 -10.21
C ARG A 372 9.74 35.39 -9.44
N GLN A 373 9.83 35.76 -8.17
CA GLN A 373 8.67 35.96 -7.29
C GLN A 373 7.81 34.70 -7.07
N GLN A 374 8.45 33.53 -7.00
CA GLN A 374 7.76 32.24 -6.80
C GLN A 374 8.19 31.60 -5.47
N TYR A 375 7.33 30.73 -4.93
CA TYR A 375 7.61 30.02 -3.66
C TYR A 375 8.35 28.69 -3.84
N GLY A 376 8.32 28.13 -5.05
CA GLY A 376 8.97 26.86 -5.38
C GLY A 376 10.13 27.05 -6.34
N ILE A 377 11.19 26.28 -6.12
CA ILE A 377 12.41 26.28 -6.96
C ILE A 377 12.31 25.08 -7.88
N LYS A 378 12.40 25.28 -9.20
CA LYS A 378 12.49 24.16 -10.14
C LYS A 378 13.86 23.50 -9.99
N CYS A 379 13.88 22.20 -9.68
CA CYS A 379 15.11 21.43 -9.54
C CYS A 379 14.85 19.95 -9.86
N SER A 380 15.90 19.14 -9.90
CA SER A 380 15.79 17.69 -10.03
C SER A 380 16.36 16.99 -8.80
N ILE A 381 15.79 15.85 -8.43
CA ILE A 381 16.41 14.91 -7.50
C ILE A 381 16.73 13.64 -8.29
N LYS A 382 18.02 13.29 -8.39
CA LYS A 382 18.49 12.26 -9.33
C LYS A 382 17.99 12.61 -10.76
N ALA A 383 17.34 11.66 -11.44
CA ALA A 383 16.76 11.85 -12.77
C ALA A 383 15.33 12.44 -12.78
N ALA A 384 14.73 12.73 -11.62
CA ALA A 384 13.34 13.18 -11.54
C ALA A 384 13.26 14.70 -11.38
N GLU A 385 12.58 15.38 -12.30
CA GLU A 385 12.28 16.81 -12.18
C GLU A 385 11.14 17.08 -11.19
N GLY A 386 11.24 18.18 -10.46
CA GLY A 386 10.22 18.63 -9.52
C GLY A 386 10.46 20.04 -9.01
N PHE A 387 9.90 20.30 -7.84
CA PHE A 387 9.93 21.60 -7.18
C PHE A 387 10.35 21.43 -5.72
N LEU A 388 11.36 22.18 -5.31
CA LEU A 388 11.81 22.30 -3.93
C LEU A 388 11.13 23.50 -3.28
N TYR A 389 10.45 23.26 -2.16
CA TYR A 389 9.84 24.29 -1.32
C TYR A 389 10.60 24.39 0.01
N CYS A 390 10.97 25.62 0.36
CA CYS A 390 11.49 25.97 1.66
C CYS A 390 10.31 26.26 2.59
N LEU A 391 10.08 25.41 3.59
CA LEU A 391 9.07 25.59 4.62
C LEU A 391 9.69 26.24 5.86
N GLU A 392 8.89 26.53 6.87
CA GLU A 392 9.38 27.18 8.10
C GLU A 392 10.39 26.31 8.88
N LYS A 393 10.25 24.98 8.80
CA LYS A 393 11.06 24.01 9.58
C LYS A 393 11.62 22.86 8.76
N ALA A 394 11.44 22.87 7.44
CA ALA A 394 11.78 21.73 6.59
C ALA A 394 11.89 22.11 5.12
N PHE A 395 12.55 21.26 4.35
CA PHE A 395 12.45 21.23 2.89
C PHE A 395 11.41 20.21 2.45
N MET A 396 10.65 20.56 1.41
CA MET A 396 9.72 19.64 0.76
C MET A 396 9.97 19.63 -0.75
N PHE A 397 10.37 18.48 -1.29
CA PHE A 397 10.46 18.26 -2.73
C PHE A 397 9.26 17.45 -3.21
N VAL A 398 8.57 17.92 -4.25
CA VAL A 398 7.39 17.30 -4.88
C VAL A 398 7.49 17.48 -6.40
N PRO A 399 6.87 16.63 -7.24
CA PRO A 399 5.92 15.57 -6.90
C PRO A 399 6.56 14.19 -6.63
N LYS A 400 7.63 13.80 -7.33
CA LYS A 400 8.20 12.45 -7.24
C LYS A 400 9.74 12.47 -7.26
N PRO A 401 10.42 11.75 -6.35
CA PRO A 401 9.91 11.21 -5.08
C PRO A 401 9.57 12.34 -4.10
N ALA A 402 8.37 12.31 -3.51
CA ALA A 402 8.01 13.25 -2.47
C ALA A 402 8.96 13.09 -1.25
N THR A 403 9.83 14.09 -1.04
CA THR A 403 10.92 14.03 -0.05
C THR A 403 10.78 15.17 0.94
N TYR A 404 10.63 14.83 2.22
CA TYR A 404 10.53 15.79 3.32
C TYR A 404 11.78 15.71 4.19
N VAL A 405 12.47 16.84 4.35
CA VAL A 405 13.72 16.93 5.12
C VAL A 405 13.56 17.98 6.23
N SER A 406 13.60 17.55 7.48
CA SER A 406 13.50 18.47 8.62
C SER A 406 14.80 19.24 8.85
N TYR A 407 14.72 20.53 9.20
CA TYR A 407 15.89 21.34 9.55
C TYR A 407 16.60 20.80 10.80
N ASP A 408 15.85 20.27 11.77
CA ASP A 408 16.40 19.66 12.99
C ASP A 408 17.28 18.43 12.70
N GLN A 409 17.04 17.76 11.56
CA GLN A 409 17.79 16.59 11.11
C GLN A 409 18.91 16.96 10.12
N THR A 410 19.06 18.25 9.80
CA THR A 410 20.06 18.73 8.84
C THR A 410 21.34 19.09 9.57
N SER A 411 22.47 18.48 9.17
CA SER A 411 23.80 18.76 9.70
C SER A 411 24.45 19.97 9.01
N SER A 412 24.47 19.95 7.67
CA SER A 412 24.96 21.05 6.84
C SER A 412 24.37 21.00 5.44
N VAL A 413 24.32 22.15 4.79
CA VAL A 413 23.93 22.31 3.39
C VAL A 413 25.14 22.77 2.59
N THR A 414 25.46 22.07 1.51
CA THR A 414 26.60 22.36 0.64
C THR A 414 26.10 22.83 -0.72
N PHE A 415 26.62 23.96 -1.20
CA PHE A 415 26.42 24.43 -2.56
C PHE A 415 27.60 24.02 -3.42
N SER A 416 27.35 23.23 -4.47
CA SER A 416 28.38 22.73 -5.39
C SER A 416 28.07 23.13 -6.83
N ARG A 417 29.10 23.35 -7.63
CA ARG A 417 28.95 23.63 -9.07
C ARG A 417 28.70 22.34 -9.85
N VAL A 418 27.85 22.40 -10.88
CA VAL A 418 27.64 21.28 -11.80
C VAL A 418 28.94 21.06 -12.59
N GLY A 419 29.60 19.91 -12.40
CA GLY A 419 30.87 19.57 -13.05
C GLY A 419 30.70 19.22 -14.54
N GLY A 420 31.60 19.71 -15.39
CA GLY A 420 31.95 19.04 -16.66
C GLY A 420 31.67 19.76 -17.99
N ALA A 421 30.98 20.90 -18.04
CA ALA A 421 30.79 21.63 -19.31
C ALA A 421 30.62 23.14 -19.14
N VAL A 422 31.24 23.90 -20.06
CA VAL A 422 31.18 25.37 -20.13
C VAL A 422 29.74 25.90 -20.24
N SER A 423 28.79 25.08 -20.69
CA SER A 423 27.36 25.38 -20.79
C SER A 423 26.58 25.34 -19.46
N ALA A 424 27.19 24.87 -18.36
CA ALA A 424 26.56 24.75 -17.02
C ALA A 424 26.84 25.95 -16.08
N LEU A 425 27.13 27.14 -16.63
CA LEU A 425 27.46 28.35 -15.87
C LEU A 425 26.27 28.98 -15.11
N SER A 426 25.04 28.60 -15.48
CA SER A 426 23.80 29.23 -14.98
C SER A 426 23.10 28.44 -13.86
N THR A 427 23.55 27.22 -13.54
CA THR A 427 22.93 26.37 -12.51
C THR A 427 23.94 25.85 -11.49
N PHE A 428 23.42 25.44 -10.33
CA PHE A 428 24.20 24.81 -9.25
C PHE A 428 23.37 23.72 -8.56
N ASP A 429 24.06 22.96 -7.71
CA ASP A 429 23.49 21.86 -6.95
C ASP A 429 23.50 22.16 -5.45
N ILE A 430 22.47 21.70 -4.75
CA ILE A 430 22.35 21.76 -3.29
C ILE A 430 22.40 20.36 -2.72
N THR A 431 23.39 20.07 -1.89
CA THR A 431 23.46 18.83 -1.13
C THR A 431 23.12 19.08 0.33
N VAL A 432 22.02 18.49 0.80
CA VAL A 432 21.59 18.54 2.20
C VAL A 432 22.11 17.30 2.92
N HIS A 433 23.07 17.48 3.82
CA HIS A 433 23.61 16.41 4.65
C HIS A 433 22.79 16.26 5.93
N MET A 434 22.21 15.07 6.14
CA MET A 434 21.46 14.76 7.35
C MET A 434 22.39 14.32 8.48
N THR A 435 21.94 14.48 9.73
CA THR A 435 22.62 13.96 10.92
C THR A 435 22.69 12.43 10.96
N SER A 436 21.80 11.74 10.22
CA SER A 436 21.82 10.28 10.05
C SER A 436 22.89 9.77 9.08
N GLY A 437 23.62 10.66 8.40
CA GLY A 437 24.61 10.31 7.37
C GLY A 437 24.05 10.17 5.95
N ILE A 438 22.73 10.25 5.78
CA ILE A 438 22.08 10.28 4.45
C ILE A 438 22.19 11.69 3.87
N SER A 439 22.52 11.83 2.58
CA SER A 439 22.52 13.11 1.87
C SER A 439 21.48 13.14 0.74
N HIS A 440 20.78 14.26 0.62
CA HIS A 440 19.85 14.53 -0.48
C HIS A 440 20.43 15.62 -1.38
N GLN A 441 20.73 15.28 -2.63
CA GLN A 441 21.23 16.20 -3.64
C GLN A 441 20.09 16.66 -4.55
N PHE A 442 19.92 17.98 -4.65
CA PHE A 442 19.01 18.65 -5.57
C PHE A 442 19.82 19.37 -6.63
N SER A 443 19.61 19.00 -7.89
CA SER A 443 20.40 19.50 -9.02
C SER A 443 19.62 20.48 -9.89
N ASN A 444 20.31 21.16 -10.80
CA ASN A 444 19.74 22.07 -11.79
C ASN A 444 19.00 23.28 -11.21
N ILE A 445 19.50 23.86 -10.12
CA ILE A 445 18.92 25.06 -9.51
C ILE A 445 19.52 26.31 -10.16
N ASN A 446 18.69 27.31 -10.49
CA ASN A 446 19.14 28.54 -11.13
C ASN A 446 20.02 29.38 -10.19
N ARG A 447 21.19 29.81 -10.67
CA ARG A 447 22.17 30.62 -9.91
C ARG A 447 21.60 31.95 -9.39
N GLU A 448 20.60 32.51 -10.05
CA GLU A 448 19.91 33.73 -9.58
C GLU A 448 19.28 33.55 -8.19
N ASP A 449 18.89 32.32 -7.82
CA ASP A 449 18.26 32.01 -6.54
C ASP A 449 19.27 31.74 -5.41
N LEU A 450 20.58 31.67 -5.71
CA LEU A 450 21.63 31.34 -4.74
C LEU A 450 21.65 32.32 -3.56
N LYS A 451 21.59 33.62 -3.83
CA LYS A 451 21.66 34.66 -2.78
C LYS A 451 20.44 34.60 -1.86
N ALA A 452 19.25 34.41 -2.42
CA ALA A 452 18.01 34.28 -1.65
C ALA A 452 18.04 33.04 -0.74
N LEU A 453 18.60 31.93 -1.24
CA LEU A 453 18.77 30.70 -0.47
C LEU A 453 19.79 30.85 0.66
N GLU A 454 20.93 31.50 0.40
CA GLU A 454 21.91 31.78 1.44
C GLU A 454 21.35 32.63 2.58
N ASP A 455 20.66 33.72 2.23
CA ASP A 455 20.06 34.63 3.21
C ASP A 455 19.00 33.91 4.04
N PHE A 456 18.19 33.07 3.40
CA PHE A 456 17.19 32.25 4.07
C PHE A 456 17.82 31.18 4.99
N PHE A 457 18.87 30.49 4.55
CA PHE A 457 19.56 29.48 5.38
C PHE A 457 20.28 30.12 6.58
N LYS A 458 20.88 31.30 6.40
CA LYS A 458 21.44 32.10 7.50
C LYS A 458 20.35 32.51 8.48
N LEU A 459 19.18 32.95 8.00
CA LEU A 459 18.04 33.32 8.83
C LEU A 459 17.50 32.15 9.66
N LYS A 460 17.43 30.95 9.07
CA LYS A 460 17.00 29.72 9.77
C LYS A 460 18.12 29.06 10.60
N GLY A 461 19.33 29.61 10.61
CA GLY A 461 20.46 29.10 11.40
C GLY A 461 21.06 27.78 10.89
N LEU A 462 20.89 27.47 9.59
CA LEU A 462 21.47 26.28 8.97
C LEU A 462 22.96 26.52 8.66
N ARG A 463 23.79 25.49 8.85
CA ARG A 463 25.22 25.53 8.50
C ARG A 463 25.37 25.39 6.98
N VAL A 464 25.84 26.45 6.33
CA VAL A 464 26.03 26.51 4.89
C VAL A 464 27.52 26.42 4.55
N LYS A 465 27.88 25.53 3.62
CA LYS A 465 29.18 25.50 2.95
C LYS A 465 28.97 25.90 1.49
N ASN A 466 29.66 26.94 1.04
CA ASN A 466 29.57 27.40 -0.34
C ASN A 466 30.88 27.09 -1.07
N GLU A 467 30.92 25.97 -1.79
CA GLU A 467 32.10 25.54 -2.57
C GLU A 467 32.20 26.32 -3.90
N ILE A 468 31.10 26.94 -4.36
CA ILE A 468 31.07 27.74 -5.61
C ILE A 468 31.95 28.99 -5.49
N ASP A 469 31.94 29.65 -4.33
CA ASP A 469 32.74 30.85 -4.07
C ASP A 469 34.21 30.52 -3.77
N GLU A 470 34.49 29.34 -3.21
CA GLU A 470 35.86 28.85 -2.97
C GLU A 470 36.55 28.51 -4.29
N ASP A 471 35.86 27.80 -5.19
CA ASP A 471 36.36 27.50 -6.53
C ASP A 471 36.57 28.77 -7.38
N GLY A 472 35.66 29.74 -7.28
CA GLY A 472 35.79 31.02 -7.97
C GLY A 472 37.02 31.83 -7.54
N LYS A 473 37.36 31.79 -6.25
CA LYS A 473 38.56 32.45 -5.71
C LYS A 473 39.84 31.70 -6.08
N LEU A 474 39.81 30.36 -6.08
CA LEU A 474 40.93 29.52 -6.49
C LEU A 474 41.23 29.68 -7.99
N LEU A 475 40.20 29.72 -8.85
CA LEU A 475 40.37 29.94 -10.29
C LEU A 475 40.87 31.36 -10.60
N ALA A 476 40.36 32.38 -9.90
CA ALA A 476 40.82 33.76 -10.06
C ALA A 476 42.26 33.97 -9.53
N ALA A 477 42.69 33.19 -8.54
CA ALA A 477 44.06 33.18 -8.06
C ALA A 477 45.01 32.53 -9.07
N ALA A 478 44.63 31.37 -9.64
CA ALA A 478 45.43 30.68 -10.68
C ALA A 478 45.59 31.53 -11.96
N LEU A 479 44.52 32.20 -12.42
CA LEU A 479 44.58 33.12 -13.57
C LEU A 479 45.40 34.39 -13.30
N ARG A 480 45.51 34.83 -12.03
CA ARG A 480 46.41 35.92 -11.65
C ARG A 480 47.87 35.49 -11.61
N GLU A 481 48.12 34.22 -11.31
CA GLU A 481 49.45 33.64 -11.29
C GLU A 481 49.99 33.47 -12.73
N GLU A 482 49.16 32.99 -13.66
CA GLU A 482 49.52 32.94 -15.10
C GLU A 482 49.71 34.32 -15.73
N ALA A 483 48.94 35.33 -15.34
CA ALA A 483 49.10 36.70 -15.86
C ALA A 483 50.29 37.48 -15.25
N MET A 484 50.92 36.97 -14.18
CA MET A 484 52.14 37.54 -13.60
C MET A 484 53.43 36.92 -14.14
N ASP A 485 53.37 35.84 -14.92
CA ASP A 485 54.55 35.19 -15.51
C ASP A 485 54.88 35.71 -16.92
N ASP A 486 54.04 36.57 -17.51
CA ASP A 486 54.21 37.06 -18.90
C ASP A 486 54.62 38.55 -19.00
N SER A 487 55.15 39.12 -17.91
CA SER A 487 55.71 40.48 -17.96
C SER A 487 56.83 40.70 -16.94
N GLU A 488 58.07 40.34 -17.31
CA GLU A 488 59.32 41.07 -17.00
C GLU A 488 60.56 40.49 -17.72
N GLU A 489 60.84 41.10 -18.88
CA GLU A 489 62.13 41.65 -19.35
C GLU A 489 63.33 40.74 -19.74
N GLU A 490 63.75 40.96 -21.00
CA GLU A 490 65.04 40.62 -21.61
C GLU A 490 66.28 41.17 -20.85
N VAL A 491 67.43 40.53 -21.09
CA VAL A 491 68.72 41.13 -21.56
C VAL A 491 69.98 40.50 -20.90
N VAL A 492 70.59 39.59 -21.69
CA VAL A 492 72.03 39.46 -22.04
C VAL A 492 73.03 38.86 -21.04
N GLY A 493 73.68 37.76 -21.48
CA GLY A 493 75.14 37.64 -21.33
C GLY A 493 75.78 36.25 -21.26
N GLY A 494 75.96 35.58 -22.40
CA GLY A 494 77.22 34.90 -22.74
C GLY A 494 77.39 33.40 -22.44
N GLY A 495 77.54 32.60 -23.51
CA GLY A 495 78.56 31.53 -23.53
C GLY A 495 78.14 30.12 -24.00
N GLY A 496 78.01 29.93 -25.33
CA GLY A 496 78.70 28.80 -26.01
C GLY A 496 77.93 27.52 -26.33
N ALA A 497 78.09 27.10 -27.61
CA ALA A 497 77.80 25.81 -28.27
C ALA A 497 76.32 25.58 -28.66
N ASP A 498 75.86 25.98 -29.84
CA ASP A 498 76.14 25.39 -31.18
C ASP A 498 75.91 23.88 -31.27
N ARG A 499 74.76 23.49 -31.87
CA ARG A 499 74.64 22.41 -32.87
C ARG A 499 73.26 22.40 -33.56
N GLY A 500 73.21 23.09 -34.70
CA GLY A 500 72.64 22.69 -36.01
C GLY A 500 71.31 21.93 -36.13
N SER A 501 70.29 22.66 -36.61
CA SER A 501 69.51 22.45 -37.87
C SER A 501 69.20 21.04 -38.40
N ALA A 502 67.91 20.75 -38.63
CA ALA A 502 67.37 20.47 -39.98
C ALA A 502 65.83 20.48 -39.97
N ASP A 503 65.32 21.13 -41.00
CA ASP A 503 63.96 21.51 -41.37
C ASP A 503 63.19 20.35 -42.06
N GLU A 504 61.86 20.49 -42.13
CA GLU A 504 60.89 20.02 -43.15
C GLU A 504 59.60 19.37 -42.62
N ASP A 505 58.52 20.18 -42.70
CA ASP A 505 57.10 19.94 -43.05
C ASP A 505 56.49 18.52 -42.99
N ASP A 506 55.30 18.40 -42.38
CA ASP A 506 54.04 18.15 -43.14
C ASP A 506 52.77 18.36 -42.28
N GLU A 507 51.71 18.88 -42.90
CA GLU A 507 50.43 19.31 -42.32
C GLU A 507 49.33 18.22 -42.31
N SER A 508 48.14 18.61 -41.81
CA SER A 508 46.78 18.01 -41.88
C SER A 508 46.33 17.23 -40.62
N VAL A 509 45.41 17.76 -39.79
CA VAL A 509 43.95 18.00 -39.94
C VAL A 509 43.16 16.69 -40.04
N ASP A 510 42.60 16.26 -38.91
CA ASP A 510 41.65 15.13 -38.80
C ASP A 510 40.25 15.70 -38.51
N GLU A 511 39.52 15.98 -39.59
CA GLU A 511 38.07 16.07 -39.62
C GLU A 511 37.57 14.79 -40.33
N ASP A 512 36.91 13.87 -39.62
CA ASP A 512 35.77 13.16 -40.20
C ASP A 512 34.83 12.54 -39.16
N PHE A 513 33.78 13.31 -38.93
CA PHE A 513 32.53 13.02 -38.27
C PHE A 513 31.49 12.57 -39.31
N LYS A 514 30.69 11.52 -39.00
CA LYS A 514 29.23 11.36 -39.27
C LYS A 514 28.77 9.93 -38.86
N ALA A 515 27.86 9.74 -37.91
CA ALA A 515 26.39 9.98 -37.91
C ALA A 515 25.67 9.01 -38.88
N GLU A 516 24.67 8.20 -38.49
CA GLU A 516 23.31 8.53 -38.03
C GLU A 516 22.65 7.21 -37.51
N SER A 517 21.97 7.15 -36.37
CA SER A 517 20.55 7.48 -36.07
C SER A 517 19.53 6.35 -36.32
N GLU A 518 18.66 6.14 -35.31
CA GLU A 518 17.31 5.53 -35.34
C GLU A 518 17.25 3.99 -35.53
N SER A 519 16.34 3.19 -34.94
CA SER A 519 15.08 3.42 -34.25
C SER A 519 14.69 2.20 -33.36
N ASP A 520 13.68 2.43 -32.53
CA ASP A 520 12.62 1.52 -32.09
C ASP A 520 12.92 0.27 -31.24
N VAL A 521 12.61 0.45 -29.97
CA VAL A 521 12.04 -0.55 -29.07
C VAL A 521 10.67 -0.99 -29.62
N ALA A 522 10.49 -2.29 -29.82
CA ALA A 522 9.17 -2.92 -29.95
C ALA A 522 9.02 -4.05 -28.94
N GLU A 523 7.93 -3.99 -28.18
CA GLU A 523 7.36 -5.10 -27.44
C GLU A 523 6.90 -6.19 -28.42
N GLU A 524 7.01 -7.46 -28.03
CA GLU A 524 5.85 -8.35 -27.83
C GLU A 524 6.30 -9.81 -27.62
N TYR A 525 5.51 -10.48 -26.78
CA TYR A 525 5.29 -11.91 -26.69
C TYR A 525 5.62 -12.71 -27.97
N ASP A 526 6.37 -13.80 -27.83
CA ASP A 526 6.08 -15.00 -28.61
C ASP A 526 6.13 -16.25 -27.72
N SER A 527 5.03 -17.00 -27.83
CA SER A 527 4.70 -18.22 -27.14
C SER A 527 4.90 -19.38 -28.11
N ALA A 528 6.09 -19.99 -28.08
CA ALA A 528 6.36 -21.39 -28.44
C ALA A 528 7.86 -21.53 -28.76
N HIS A 529 8.65 -22.05 -27.83
CA HIS A 529 9.88 -22.73 -28.22
C HIS A 529 10.00 -24.04 -27.43
N GLU A 530 9.82 -25.14 -28.16
CA GLU A 530 10.04 -26.50 -27.68
C GLU A 530 11.51 -26.78 -27.38
N SER A 531 11.68 -27.69 -26.43
CA SER A 531 12.84 -28.47 -26.03
C SER A 531 14.05 -28.53 -26.98
N SER A 532 15.24 -28.28 -26.43
CA SER A 532 16.37 -29.19 -26.63
C SER A 532 17.26 -29.20 -25.39
N GLY A 533 17.46 -30.39 -24.83
CA GLY A 533 18.29 -30.62 -23.67
C GLY A 533 19.78 -30.71 -24.01
N SER A 534 20.60 -30.49 -22.99
CA SER A 534 21.89 -31.17 -22.81
C SER A 534 22.38 -30.83 -21.41
N GLY A 535 22.60 -31.86 -20.61
CA GLY A 535 23.10 -31.76 -19.24
C GLY A 535 24.62 -31.61 -19.14
N SER A 536 25.11 -32.08 -17.98
CA SER A 536 26.45 -31.93 -17.36
C SER A 536 26.56 -30.66 -16.50
N GLY A 537 26.98 -30.72 -15.24
CA GLY A 537 27.48 -31.82 -14.41
C GLY A 537 28.16 -31.23 -13.17
N GLU A 538 28.46 -32.09 -12.19
CA GLU A 538 29.30 -31.89 -10.99
C GLU A 538 28.54 -31.39 -9.73
N SER A 539 28.11 -32.28 -8.81
CA SER A 539 28.84 -33.12 -7.82
C SER A 539 29.19 -32.33 -6.54
N ASP A 540 28.75 -32.76 -5.35
CA ASP A 540 29.42 -33.81 -4.56
C ASP A 540 28.71 -34.13 -3.20
N VAL A 541 28.73 -35.43 -2.84
CA VAL A 541 28.71 -36.17 -1.53
C VAL A 541 27.84 -35.73 -0.32
N ASP A 542 27.30 -36.58 0.56
CA ASP A 542 27.56 -37.96 1.07
C ASP A 542 26.20 -38.55 1.59
N ALA A 543 25.74 -39.76 1.23
CA ALA A 543 26.05 -41.10 1.76
C ALA A 543 25.56 -41.39 3.21
N GLU A 544 24.55 -42.28 3.36
CA GLU A 544 24.58 -43.51 4.18
C GLU A 544 23.40 -44.44 3.78
N LYS A 545 23.61 -45.75 3.95
CA LYS A 545 22.98 -46.91 3.29
C LYS A 545 21.99 -47.69 4.20
N ASP A 546 21.44 -48.76 3.60
CA ASP A 546 20.88 -50.02 4.14
C ASP A 546 19.37 -49.98 4.45
N ASP A 547 18.54 -50.98 4.11
CA ASP A 547 18.75 -52.30 3.51
C ASP A 547 17.37 -52.87 3.07
N ASP A 548 17.43 -53.88 2.20
CA ASP A 548 16.50 -55.00 1.99
C ASP A 548 15.12 -54.82 1.29
N ASP A 549 15.11 -55.26 0.03
CA ASP A 549 13.99 -55.91 -0.68
C ASP A 549 13.89 -57.39 -0.24
N GLU A 550 12.67 -57.95 -0.14
CA GLU A 550 12.38 -59.34 -0.53
C GLU A 550 10.86 -59.62 -0.65
N ASP A 551 10.52 -60.34 -1.72
CA ASP A 551 9.36 -61.22 -1.98
C ASP A 551 7.96 -60.60 -2.25
N GLU A 552 7.14 -61.04 -3.22
CA GLU A 552 7.04 -62.35 -3.88
C GLU A 552 6.23 -62.24 -5.19
N ASP A 553 6.52 -63.13 -6.15
CA ASP A 553 5.91 -63.31 -7.47
C ASP A 553 4.40 -63.67 -7.45
N MET A 554 3.69 -63.39 -8.56
CA MET A 554 2.80 -64.35 -9.26
C MET A 554 2.29 -63.73 -10.58
N LEU A 555 2.75 -64.33 -11.69
CA LEU A 555 2.25 -64.16 -13.05
C LEU A 555 0.94 -64.96 -13.23
N ASP A 556 0.00 -64.44 -14.01
CA ASP A 556 -0.68 -65.26 -15.02
C ASP A 556 -1.17 -64.37 -16.18
N GLU A 557 -0.90 -64.88 -17.38
CA GLU A 557 -1.06 -64.31 -18.71
C GLU A 557 -2.52 -64.35 -19.18
N ASP A 558 -2.89 -63.41 -20.05
CA ASP A 558 -3.70 -63.69 -21.24
C ASP A 558 -3.52 -62.51 -22.22
N GLU A 559 -2.75 -62.76 -23.29
CA GLU A 559 -2.66 -61.95 -24.50
C GLU A 559 -3.91 -62.19 -25.37
N GLU A 560 -4.42 -61.15 -26.04
CA GLU A 560 -4.76 -61.21 -27.48
C GLU A 560 -5.06 -59.81 -28.06
N GLU A 561 -4.09 -59.36 -28.85
CA GLU A 561 -4.15 -58.68 -30.15
C GLU A 561 -4.92 -57.37 -30.43
N GLU A 562 -4.22 -56.58 -31.23
CA GLU A 562 -4.48 -55.28 -31.83
C GLU A 562 -5.72 -55.22 -32.75
N GLU A 563 -6.34 -54.03 -32.86
CA GLU A 563 -6.67 -53.49 -34.18
C GLU A 563 -6.76 -51.95 -34.18
N GLU A 564 -6.04 -51.33 -35.11
CA GLU A 564 -5.93 -49.89 -35.36
C GLU A 564 -7.07 -49.35 -36.25
N LYS A 565 -7.53 -48.12 -35.93
CA LYS A 565 -8.05 -47.03 -36.83
C LYS A 565 -9.48 -47.18 -37.45
N PRO A 566 -10.10 -46.11 -38.02
CA PRO A 566 -9.70 -44.70 -38.21
C PRO A 566 -10.76 -43.60 -37.89
N LYS A 567 -10.28 -42.33 -37.92
CA LYS A 567 -11.01 -41.06 -37.95
C LYS A 567 -11.75 -40.79 -39.29
N ALA A 568 -12.97 -40.23 -39.24
CA ALA A 568 -13.61 -39.35 -40.25
C ALA A 568 -14.98 -38.86 -39.70
N LYS A 569 -15.61 -37.73 -40.05
CA LYS A 569 -15.34 -36.46 -40.78
C LYS A 569 -16.51 -35.50 -40.41
N LYS A 570 -16.27 -34.19 -40.43
CA LYS A 570 -17.26 -33.10 -40.28
C LYS A 570 -18.38 -33.13 -41.35
N PRO A 571 -19.62 -32.71 -41.05
CA PRO A 571 -20.58 -32.32 -42.07
C PRO A 571 -20.50 -30.81 -42.37
N LYS A 572 -20.58 -30.47 -43.66
CA LYS A 572 -20.84 -29.12 -44.19
C LYS A 572 -22.35 -28.94 -44.30
N THR A 573 -22.86 -27.77 -43.94
CA THR A 573 -24.20 -27.30 -44.35
C THR A 573 -24.04 -26.12 -45.30
N LYS A 574 -24.60 -26.27 -46.51
CA LYS A 574 -25.01 -25.18 -47.39
C LYS A 574 -26.53 -25.10 -47.28
N LYS A 575 -27.09 -23.96 -46.88
CA LYS A 575 -27.77 -23.01 -47.77
C LYS A 575 -28.22 -21.80 -46.96
#